data_AF-A0AA96L577-F1
#
_entry.id   AF-A0AA96L577-F1
#
_cell.length_a   1.000
_cell.length_b   1.000
_cell.length_c   1.000
_cell.angle_alpha   90.00
_cell.angle_beta   90.00
_cell.angle_gamma   90.00
#
_symmetry.space_group_name_H-M   'P 1'
#
loop_
_entity.id
_entity.type
_entity.pdbx_description
1 polymer ?
#
loop_
_entity_poly.entity_id
_entity_poly.type
_entity_poly.pdbx_seq_one_letter_code
_entity_poly.pdbx_strand_id
1 'polypeptide(L)'
;MFKNIIISLDIMQKEVYDKFMSFSHLQFKPADEIWNYYPKTGAGNYNPKTMFNEAPIAETFLLLDYLKNKNIKPVFWYNSSLFIYNSDLYSIKGAKEIIKIDLKDTLFVSLREAWSHPFFSILEQILEQNSGKLAKPNKSTMLNNGCMNKFFALNELFKKREEFIGDFILPYNIKQNEIEVFLEFIKEKIGSKIVLKYDCIQEGKGVIFKDINKTDSFEQIKEILKFNKIKGKEVLITPAYEIQREYRCYFTNNINGKNVFSIKQRVNSDQIDVFEKENIQIYKNISVKWHEVKYNSDIFKFGEKITKEMLEFMSYDTGCLEFAQTNDNKIVFFEVNQMAGPLPFEGEDTLNMTKYYFSIFDEMFK
;
A
#
# COMPACT_ATOMS: atom_id res chain seq x y z
N MET A 1 23.02 1.40 20.78
CA MET A 1 21.70 2.04 20.97
C MET A 1 21.85 3.49 20.50
N PHE A 2 21.05 3.91 19.53
CA PHE A 2 21.10 5.28 18.99
C PHE A 2 20.80 6.29 20.09
N LYS A 3 21.54 7.41 20.13
CA LYS A 3 21.36 8.46 21.14
C LYS A 3 20.24 9.42 20.75
N ASN A 4 20.09 9.66 19.46
CA ASN A 4 19.10 10.58 18.90
C ASN A 4 18.13 9.78 18.04
N ILE A 5 16.84 9.91 18.30
CA ILE A 5 15.79 9.27 17.49
C ILE A 5 14.91 10.37 16.95
N ILE A 6 14.95 10.56 15.64
CA ILE A 6 14.17 11.56 14.92
C ILE A 6 13.02 10.85 14.24
N ILE A 7 11.79 11.32 14.43
CA ILE A 7 10.63 10.87 13.64
C ILE A 7 10.27 12.01 12.70
N SER A 8 10.43 11.79 11.39
CA SER A 8 9.91 12.71 10.39
C SER A 8 8.40 12.52 10.26
N LEU A 9 7.69 13.64 10.37
CA LEU A 9 6.25 13.77 10.17
C LEU A 9 5.93 14.47 8.84
N ASP A 10 6.93 14.64 7.97
CA ASP A 10 6.81 15.44 6.74
C ASP A 10 5.86 14.80 5.70
N ILE A 11 5.55 13.50 5.82
CA ILE A 11 4.45 12.88 5.07
C ILE A 11 3.09 13.52 5.37
N MET A 12 2.90 14.08 6.56
CA MET A 12 1.64 14.72 6.93
C MET A 12 1.56 16.11 6.28
N GLN A 13 0.63 16.31 5.37
CA GLN A 13 0.29 17.66 4.92
C GLN A 13 -0.28 18.48 6.10
N LYS A 14 -0.27 19.81 5.98
CA LYS A 14 -0.70 20.75 7.05
C LYS A 14 -2.00 20.34 7.73
N GLU A 15 -3.02 19.99 6.96
CA GLU A 15 -4.34 19.57 7.48
C GLU A 15 -4.25 18.27 8.30
N VAL A 16 -3.47 17.29 7.82
CA VAL A 16 -3.25 16.02 8.52
C VAL A 16 -2.45 16.22 9.80
N TYR A 17 -1.42 17.07 9.76
CA TYR A 17 -0.61 17.40 10.93
C TYR A 17 -1.42 18.16 11.99
N ASP A 18 -2.20 19.16 11.59
CA ASP A 18 -3.06 19.90 12.52
C ASP A 18 -4.08 18.98 13.19
N LYS A 19 -4.62 18.00 12.44
CA LYS A 19 -5.46 16.95 13.00
C LYS A 19 -4.68 16.04 13.95
N PHE A 20 -3.48 15.59 13.61
CA PHE A 20 -2.62 14.83 14.54
C PHE A 20 -2.42 15.58 15.87
N MET A 21 -2.17 16.89 15.81
CA MET A 21 -1.97 17.73 16.99
C MET A 21 -3.22 17.90 17.85
N SER A 22 -4.43 17.90 17.25
CA SER A 22 -5.67 17.91 18.03
C SER A 22 -5.89 16.61 18.83
N PHE A 23 -5.23 15.52 18.45
CA PHE A 23 -5.18 14.25 19.17
C PHE A 23 -3.90 14.05 19.99
N SER A 24 -3.17 15.12 20.34
CA SER A 24 -1.91 15.03 21.12
C SER A 24 -2.04 14.32 22.47
N HIS A 25 -3.24 14.26 23.06
CA HIS A 25 -3.53 13.47 24.26
C HIS A 25 -3.34 11.95 24.09
N LEU A 26 -3.27 11.46 22.85
CA LEU A 26 -2.99 10.06 22.49
C LEU A 26 -1.50 9.76 22.36
N GLN A 27 -0.61 10.75 22.42
CA GLN A 27 0.83 10.51 22.37
C GLN A 27 1.26 9.62 23.54
N PHE A 28 1.99 8.54 23.23
CA PHE A 28 2.43 7.53 24.20
C PHE A 28 1.27 6.87 24.97
N LYS A 29 0.05 6.86 24.41
CA LYS A 29 -1.05 6.03 24.93
C LYS A 29 -0.95 4.61 24.39
N PRO A 30 -1.43 3.60 25.14
CA PRO A 30 -1.52 2.23 24.66
C PRO A 30 -2.36 2.10 23.38
N ALA A 31 -2.03 1.12 22.54
CA ALA A 31 -2.70 0.89 21.26
C ALA A 31 -4.23 0.70 21.37
N ASP A 32 -4.73 0.04 22.41
CA ASP A 32 -6.18 -0.14 22.63
C ASP A 32 -6.91 1.19 22.85
N GLU A 33 -6.29 2.15 23.55
CA GLU A 33 -6.80 3.52 23.67
C GLU A 33 -6.75 4.26 22.32
N ILE A 34 -5.65 4.13 21.57
CA ILE A 34 -5.50 4.77 20.25
C ILE A 34 -6.59 4.28 19.29
N TRP A 35 -6.85 2.98 19.24
CA TRP A 35 -7.86 2.41 18.36
C TRP A 35 -9.27 2.92 18.65
N ASN A 36 -9.59 3.38 19.87
CA ASN A 36 -10.89 3.99 20.17
C ASN A 36 -11.19 5.24 19.33
N TYR A 37 -10.14 5.94 18.88
CA TYR A 37 -10.23 7.16 18.07
C TYR A 37 -10.08 6.91 16.56
N TYR A 38 -9.93 5.66 16.13
CA TYR A 38 -9.92 5.27 14.71
C TYR A 38 -11.26 4.62 14.32
N PRO A 39 -11.83 4.90 13.12
CA PRO A 39 -13.07 4.28 12.69
C PRO A 39 -12.89 2.78 12.47
N LYS A 40 -13.83 1.99 13.00
CA LYS A 40 -13.83 0.54 12.81
C LYS A 40 -14.61 0.22 11.55
N THR A 41 -14.07 -0.70 10.77
CA THR A 41 -14.67 -1.15 9.52
C THR A 41 -16.05 -1.71 9.81
N GLY A 42 -17.06 -1.26 9.05
CA GLY A 42 -18.45 -1.72 9.19
C GLY A 42 -19.24 -1.09 10.34
N ALA A 43 -18.63 -0.27 11.21
CA ALA A 43 -19.35 0.36 12.33
C ALA A 43 -20.15 1.62 11.92
N GLY A 44 -19.85 2.22 10.77
CA GLY A 44 -20.60 3.38 10.23
C GLY A 44 -20.57 4.63 11.11
N ASN A 45 -19.62 4.73 12.05
CA ASN A 45 -19.64 5.71 13.15
C ASN A 45 -18.55 6.79 13.04
N TYR A 46 -17.95 6.98 11.86
CA TYR A 46 -16.87 7.95 11.71
C TYR A 46 -17.36 9.39 11.98
N ASN A 47 -16.78 10.01 13.02
CA ASN A 47 -16.97 11.42 13.33
C ASN A 47 -15.62 12.15 13.28
N PRO A 48 -15.37 13.01 12.29
CA PRO A 48 -14.07 13.68 12.11
C PRO A 48 -13.70 14.63 13.26
N LYS A 49 -14.64 15.00 14.14
CA LYS A 49 -14.36 15.82 15.34
C LYS A 49 -13.77 15.04 16.49
N THR A 50 -14.05 13.73 16.55
CA THR A 50 -13.65 12.86 17.67
C THR A 50 -12.80 11.68 17.20
N MET A 51 -12.53 11.58 15.90
CA MET A 51 -11.80 10.47 15.30
C MET A 51 -10.87 10.94 14.18
N PHE A 52 -9.81 10.16 13.93
CA PHE A 52 -8.95 10.28 12.77
C PHE A 52 -9.02 9.01 11.92
N ASN A 53 -8.87 9.14 10.60
CA ASN A 53 -8.90 8.03 9.64
C ASN A 53 -7.61 7.96 8.80
N GLU A 54 -6.72 8.92 9.01
CA GLU A 54 -5.48 9.07 8.26
C GLU A 54 -4.45 8.07 8.78
N ALA A 55 -4.00 7.17 7.90
CA ALA A 55 -3.02 6.14 8.27
C ALA A 55 -1.71 6.69 8.86
N PRO A 56 -1.13 7.82 8.35
CA PRO A 56 0.05 8.41 8.99
C PRO A 56 -0.15 8.77 10.48
N ILE A 57 -1.37 9.18 10.87
CA ILE A 57 -1.70 9.54 12.25
C ILE A 57 -1.71 8.28 13.13
N ALA A 58 -2.42 7.24 12.69
CA ALA A 58 -2.48 5.96 13.39
C ALA A 58 -1.08 5.35 13.58
N GLU A 59 -0.28 5.31 12.52
CA GLU A 59 1.07 4.74 12.56
C GLU A 59 2.00 5.51 13.49
N THR A 60 1.91 6.85 13.49
CA THR A 60 2.69 7.68 14.40
C THR A 60 2.33 7.38 15.86
N PHE A 61 1.05 7.32 16.21
CA PHE A 61 0.65 7.01 17.58
C PHE A 61 1.06 5.60 18.02
N LEU A 62 0.90 4.60 17.14
CA LEU A 62 1.35 3.22 17.43
C LEU A 62 2.87 3.13 17.59
N LEU A 63 3.63 3.89 16.78
CA LEU A 63 5.08 4.00 16.95
C LEU A 63 5.43 4.60 18.32
N LEU A 64 4.70 5.62 18.79
CA LEU A 64 4.95 6.21 20.11
C LEU A 64 4.65 5.24 21.26
N ASP A 65 3.61 4.43 21.16
CA ASP A 65 3.36 3.34 22.11
C ASP A 65 4.54 2.35 22.13
N TYR A 66 4.96 1.90 20.94
CA TYR A 66 6.12 1.01 20.79
C TYR A 66 7.40 1.59 21.44
N LEU A 67 7.68 2.89 21.23
CA LEU A 67 8.85 3.56 21.80
C LEU A 67 8.76 3.77 23.31
N LYS A 68 7.57 4.07 23.84
CA LYS A 68 7.32 4.20 25.28
C LYS A 68 7.76 2.94 26.01
N ASN A 69 7.37 1.78 25.48
CA ASN A 69 7.68 0.47 26.08
C ASN A 69 9.19 0.15 26.07
N LYS A 70 9.98 0.88 25.27
CA LYS A 70 11.45 0.78 25.21
C LYS A 70 12.18 1.94 25.90
N ASN A 71 11.46 2.82 26.61
CA ASN A 71 12.00 4.04 27.24
C ASN A 71 12.75 4.96 26.26
N ILE A 72 12.33 4.99 25.01
CA ILE A 72 12.91 5.84 23.97
C ILE A 72 12.17 7.18 23.92
N LYS A 73 12.93 8.28 23.89
CA LYS A 73 12.38 9.64 23.70
C LYS A 73 12.70 10.15 22.30
N PRO A 74 11.72 10.20 21.38
CA PRO A 74 11.95 10.72 20.04
C PRO A 74 11.86 12.25 20.01
N VAL A 75 12.43 12.85 18.95
CA VAL A 75 12.22 14.23 18.54
C VAL A 75 11.38 14.23 17.27
N PHE A 76 10.32 15.05 17.23
CA PHE A 76 9.49 15.19 16.05
C PHE A 76 10.00 16.28 15.13
N TRP A 77 10.15 15.93 13.86
CA TRP A 77 10.44 16.88 12.79
C TRP A 77 9.23 17.00 11.89
N TYR A 78 8.74 18.23 11.76
CA TYR A 78 7.60 18.55 10.90
C TYR A 78 7.90 19.82 10.11
N ASN A 79 7.62 19.77 8.81
CA ASN A 79 7.92 20.81 7.83
C ASN A 79 9.37 21.31 7.96
N SER A 80 10.29 20.36 8.15
CA SER A 80 11.71 20.67 8.35
C SER A 80 12.37 20.91 7.00
N SER A 81 12.76 22.16 6.73
CA SER A 81 13.54 22.49 5.53
C SER A 81 14.93 21.88 5.66
N LEU A 82 15.15 20.75 4.99
CA LEU A 82 16.39 19.99 5.01
C LEU A 82 17.04 19.99 3.64
N PHE A 83 18.36 20.05 3.61
CA PHE A 83 19.14 19.84 2.40
C PHE A 83 20.47 19.19 2.72
N ILE A 84 20.97 18.40 1.78
CA ILE A 84 22.28 17.76 1.86
C ILE A 84 23.26 18.62 1.07
N TYR A 85 24.40 18.93 1.68
CA TYR A 85 25.54 19.50 0.99
C TYR A 85 26.75 18.62 1.24
N ASN A 86 27.24 17.96 0.19
CA ASN A 86 28.27 16.92 0.25
C ASN A 86 27.88 15.78 1.20
N SER A 87 28.65 15.58 2.28
CA SER A 87 28.45 14.53 3.28
C SER A 87 27.69 15.00 4.52
N ASP A 88 27.09 16.20 4.50
CA ASP A 88 26.49 16.83 5.66
C ASP A 88 25.01 17.17 5.42
N LEU A 89 24.20 17.02 6.47
CA LEU A 89 22.80 17.43 6.50
C LEU A 89 22.68 18.82 7.16
N TYR A 90 21.94 19.71 6.50
CA TYR A 90 21.65 21.04 6.99
C TYR A 90 20.14 21.27 7.13
N SER A 91 19.78 22.17 8.03
CA SER A 91 18.41 22.65 8.20
C SER A 91 18.34 24.17 8.18
N ILE A 92 17.25 24.71 7.62
CA ILE A 92 16.93 26.14 7.70
C ILE A 92 16.01 26.37 8.91
N LYS A 93 16.49 27.05 9.94
CA LYS A 93 15.69 27.41 11.12
C LYS A 93 15.13 28.83 11.02
N GLY A 94 13.81 28.95 11.17
CA GLY A 94 13.10 30.23 11.25
C GLY A 94 13.28 31.14 10.03
N ALA A 95 13.60 30.58 8.86
CA ALA A 95 13.95 31.29 7.63
C ALA A 95 15.12 32.29 7.77
N LYS A 96 15.98 32.11 8.79
CA LYS A 96 17.05 33.06 9.14
C LYS A 96 18.43 32.43 9.23
N GLU A 97 18.49 31.15 9.60
CA GLU A 97 19.75 30.50 9.93
C GLU A 97 19.86 29.12 9.26
N ILE A 98 21.05 28.82 8.73
CA ILE A 98 21.42 27.49 8.24
C ILE A 98 22.25 26.81 9.33
N ILE A 99 21.78 25.68 9.82
CA ILE A 99 22.44 24.90 10.87
C ILE A 99 22.79 23.52 10.35
N LYS A 100 24.05 23.10 10.56
CA LYS A 100 24.47 21.71 10.35
C LYS A 100 23.84 20.83 11.43
N ILE A 101 23.19 19.75 11.00
CA ILE A 101 22.60 18.77 11.90
C ILE A 101 23.67 17.77 12.34
N ASP A 102 23.77 17.53 13.65
CA ASP A 102 24.58 16.43 14.17
C ASP A 102 23.84 15.10 13.94
N LEU A 103 24.43 14.25 13.11
CA LEU A 103 23.90 12.93 12.76
C LEU A 103 24.58 11.78 13.51
N LYS A 104 25.49 12.10 14.45
CA LYS A 104 26.19 11.08 15.23
C LYS A 104 25.21 10.27 16.07
N ASP A 105 25.31 8.94 15.96
CA ASP A 105 24.48 7.98 16.70
C ASP A 105 22.97 8.24 16.50
N THR A 106 22.55 8.73 15.33
CA THR A 106 21.17 9.11 15.02
C THR A 106 20.40 8.01 14.29
N LEU A 107 19.21 7.66 14.79
CA LEU A 107 18.20 6.90 14.06
C LEU A 107 17.19 7.88 13.46
N PHE A 108 17.14 7.95 12.13
CA PHE A 108 16.13 8.74 11.43
C PHE A 108 14.98 7.82 11.02
N VAL A 109 13.77 8.12 11.46
CA VAL A 109 12.57 7.29 11.23
C VAL A 109 11.66 7.99 10.23
N SER A 110 11.30 7.27 9.17
CA SER A 110 10.31 7.67 8.15
C SER A 110 9.46 6.45 7.79
N LEU A 111 8.16 6.65 7.58
CA LEU A 111 7.23 5.54 7.33
C LEU A 111 6.83 5.48 5.86
N ARG A 112 6.09 6.48 5.35
CA ARG A 112 5.33 6.40 4.10
C ARG A 112 5.96 7.12 2.89
N GLU A 113 6.97 7.96 3.10
CA GLU A 113 7.63 8.71 2.02
C GLU A 113 8.29 7.78 0.99
N ALA A 114 8.25 8.06 -0.31
CA ALA A 114 8.87 7.18 -1.31
C ALA A 114 10.40 7.25 -1.28
N TRP A 115 11.10 6.12 -1.49
CA TRP A 115 12.56 6.11 -1.66
C TRP A 115 13.00 6.62 -3.04
N SER A 116 12.08 6.78 -3.99
CA SER A 116 12.40 7.31 -5.32
C SER A 116 12.93 8.75 -5.29
N HIS A 117 12.74 9.48 -4.19
CA HIS A 117 13.41 10.75 -3.98
C HIS A 117 14.87 10.53 -3.52
N PRO A 118 15.88 11.10 -4.20
CA PRO A 118 17.30 10.82 -3.94
C PRO A 118 17.79 11.24 -2.54
N PHE A 119 17.04 12.10 -1.86
CA PHE A 119 17.36 12.54 -0.50
C PHE A 119 17.56 11.37 0.48
N PHE A 120 16.65 10.39 0.52
CA PHE A 120 16.70 9.32 1.51
C PHE A 120 17.86 8.35 1.28
N SER A 121 18.18 8.05 0.01
CA SER A 121 19.32 7.19 -0.34
C SER A 121 20.67 7.83 -0.05
N ILE A 122 20.79 9.15 -0.17
CA ILE A 122 22.01 9.87 0.22
C ILE A 122 22.06 10.05 1.74
N LEU A 123 20.93 10.39 2.38
CA LEU A 123 20.83 10.54 3.83
C LEU A 123 21.25 9.26 4.56
N GLU A 124 20.86 8.09 4.05
CA GLU A 124 21.26 6.81 4.62
C GLU A 124 22.78 6.63 4.63
N GLN A 125 23.46 6.91 3.52
CA GLN A 125 24.93 6.83 3.44
C GLN A 125 25.59 7.78 4.44
N ILE A 126 25.05 8.99 4.59
CA ILE A 126 25.56 9.97 5.57
C ILE A 126 25.34 9.47 7.00
N LEU A 127 24.16 8.92 7.30
CA LEU A 127 23.86 8.35 8.62
C LEU A 127 24.83 7.20 8.94
N GLU A 128 25.04 6.26 8.02
CA GLU A 128 25.98 5.14 8.21
C GLU A 128 27.40 5.61 8.52
N GLN A 129 27.90 6.63 7.81
CA GLN A 129 29.21 7.25 8.08
C GLN A 129 29.29 7.88 9.48
N ASN A 130 28.15 8.25 10.07
CA ASN A 130 28.03 8.85 11.39
C ASN A 130 27.53 7.86 12.48
N SER A 131 27.64 6.55 12.24
CA SER A 131 27.13 5.51 13.16
C SER A 131 25.62 5.62 13.45
N GLY A 132 24.89 6.25 12.53
CA GLY A 132 23.45 6.36 12.50
C GLY A 132 22.81 5.34 11.55
N LYS A 133 21.49 5.39 11.42
CA LYS A 133 20.70 4.52 10.53
C LYS A 133 19.43 5.23 10.06
N LEU A 134 19.02 4.97 8.82
CA LEU A 134 17.68 5.29 8.33
C LEU A 134 16.74 4.09 8.60
N ALA A 135 15.74 4.29 9.44
CA ALA A 135 14.70 3.31 9.76
C ALA A 135 13.46 3.58 8.92
N LYS A 136 13.20 2.70 7.95
CA LYS A 136 12.08 2.83 7.01
C LYS A 136 11.60 1.46 6.52
N PRO A 137 10.28 1.18 6.50
CA PRO A 137 9.77 -0.10 5.99
C PRO A 137 9.93 -0.21 4.46
N ASN A 138 9.88 -1.44 3.95
CA ASN A 138 9.83 -1.75 2.51
C ASN A 138 10.94 -1.11 1.69
N LYS A 139 12.14 -1.06 2.25
CA LYS A 139 13.30 -0.43 1.59
C LYS A 139 13.53 -1.03 0.21
N SER A 140 13.54 -2.36 0.07
CA SER A 140 13.73 -3.06 -1.21
C SER A 140 12.74 -2.63 -2.29
N THR A 141 11.46 -2.47 -1.94
CA THR A 141 10.37 -2.29 -2.90
C THR A 141 9.94 -0.85 -3.11
N MET A 142 10.42 0.08 -2.28
CA MET A 142 10.16 1.51 -2.42
C MET A 142 11.24 2.26 -3.22
N LEU A 143 12.38 1.61 -3.55
CA LEU A 143 13.47 2.19 -4.37
C LEU A 143 12.98 2.65 -5.75
N ASN A 144 11.97 1.98 -6.30
CA ASN A 144 11.22 2.43 -7.47
C ASN A 144 9.91 3.09 -7.03
N ASN A 145 9.16 3.75 -7.92
CA ASN A 145 7.79 4.24 -7.60
C ASN A 145 6.81 3.12 -7.13
N GLY A 146 7.24 1.85 -7.17
CA GLY A 146 7.19 0.89 -6.06
C GLY A 146 5.86 0.66 -5.36
N CYS A 147 5.45 1.57 -4.46
CA CYS A 147 4.19 1.43 -3.72
C CYS A 147 2.94 1.46 -4.62
N MET A 148 3.11 1.88 -5.87
CA MET A 148 2.03 1.90 -6.87
C MET A 148 2.34 1.01 -8.09
N ASN A 149 3.53 0.41 -8.19
CA ASN A 149 3.96 -0.35 -9.37
C ASN A 149 3.44 -1.80 -9.30
N LYS A 150 2.32 -2.05 -9.97
CA LYS A 150 1.69 -3.37 -10.09
C LYS A 150 2.54 -4.33 -10.91
N PHE A 151 3.30 -3.82 -11.88
CA PHE A 151 4.16 -4.65 -12.72
C PHE A 151 5.36 -5.24 -11.98
N PHE A 152 5.87 -4.55 -10.96
CA PHE A 152 6.89 -5.10 -10.10
C PHE A 152 6.40 -6.39 -9.43
N ALA A 153 5.23 -6.34 -8.77
CA ALA A 153 4.63 -7.51 -8.13
C ALA A 153 4.30 -8.62 -9.14
N LEU A 154 3.76 -8.25 -10.31
CA LEU A 154 3.49 -9.18 -11.41
C LEU A 154 4.76 -9.91 -11.86
N ASN A 155 5.88 -9.20 -12.00
CA ASN A 155 7.15 -9.76 -12.41
C ASN A 155 7.74 -10.72 -11.37
N GLU A 156 7.64 -10.39 -10.07
CA GLU A 156 8.08 -11.28 -8.99
C GLU A 156 7.29 -12.59 -8.96
N LEU A 157 5.98 -12.53 -9.20
CA LEU A 157 5.11 -13.71 -9.26
C LEU A 157 5.11 -14.43 -10.61
N PHE A 158 5.79 -13.94 -11.63
CA PHE A 158 5.63 -14.44 -13.00
C PHE A 158 5.97 -15.94 -13.14
N LYS A 159 6.93 -16.45 -12.36
CA LYS A 159 7.27 -17.89 -12.32
C LYS A 159 6.12 -18.77 -11.85
N LYS A 160 5.14 -18.21 -11.14
CA LYS A 160 3.93 -18.85 -10.64
C LYS A 160 2.66 -18.24 -11.25
N ARG A 161 2.77 -17.66 -12.46
CA ARG A 161 1.65 -16.95 -13.09
C ARG A 161 0.40 -17.81 -13.24
N GLU A 162 0.53 -19.10 -13.56
CA GLU A 162 -0.63 -19.99 -13.78
C GLU A 162 -1.38 -20.26 -12.49
N GLU A 163 -0.68 -20.24 -11.35
CA GLU A 163 -1.22 -20.50 -10.02
C GLU A 163 -1.86 -19.25 -9.42
N PHE A 164 -1.24 -18.09 -9.61
CA PHE A 164 -1.58 -16.88 -8.88
C PHE A 164 -2.03 -15.69 -9.72
N ILE A 165 -1.62 -15.55 -10.98
CA ILE A 165 -1.94 -14.35 -11.78
C ILE A 165 -3.08 -14.65 -12.77
N GLY A 166 -3.05 -15.84 -13.39
CA GLY A 166 -3.90 -16.21 -14.50
C GLY A 166 -3.46 -15.56 -15.81
N ASP A 167 -4.42 -15.39 -16.72
CA ASP A 167 -4.19 -14.81 -18.03
C ASP A 167 -4.06 -13.29 -17.95
N PHE A 168 -3.08 -12.74 -18.66
CA PHE A 168 -2.91 -11.31 -18.80
C PHE A 168 -2.24 -10.95 -20.13
N ILE A 169 -2.42 -9.70 -20.56
CA ILE A 169 -1.82 -9.15 -21.77
C ILE A 169 -1.19 -7.79 -21.43
N LEU A 170 0.06 -7.61 -21.86
CA LEU A 170 0.80 -6.35 -21.80
C LEU A 170 0.97 -5.81 -23.23
N PRO A 171 0.15 -4.84 -23.66
CA PRO A 171 0.29 -4.26 -24.99
C PRO A 171 1.56 -3.41 -25.08
N TYR A 172 2.43 -3.70 -26.05
CA TYR A 172 3.62 -2.90 -26.35
C TYR A 172 3.66 -2.58 -27.85
N ASN A 173 3.72 -1.29 -28.19
CA ASN A 173 3.87 -0.79 -29.56
C ASN A 173 2.79 -1.20 -30.59
N ILE A 174 1.58 -1.55 -30.16
CA ILE A 174 0.45 -1.83 -31.07
C ILE A 174 0.21 -0.63 -32.01
N LYS A 175 0.22 -0.84 -33.34
CA LYS A 175 -0.07 0.22 -34.31
C LYS A 175 -1.57 0.40 -34.50
N GLN A 176 -1.99 1.59 -34.94
CA GLN A 176 -3.41 1.92 -35.08
C GLN A 176 -4.16 0.96 -36.03
N ASN A 177 -3.52 0.56 -37.12
CA ASN A 177 -4.07 -0.40 -38.09
C ASN A 177 -4.03 -1.86 -37.60
N GLU A 178 -3.39 -2.14 -36.47
CA GLU A 178 -3.27 -3.47 -35.87
C GLU A 178 -4.25 -3.66 -34.70
N ILE A 179 -4.90 -2.59 -34.21
CA ILE A 179 -5.74 -2.65 -33.00
C ILE A 179 -6.90 -3.64 -33.16
N GLU A 180 -7.57 -3.66 -34.30
CA GLU A 180 -8.74 -4.55 -34.48
C GLU A 180 -8.34 -6.02 -34.41
N VAL A 181 -7.26 -6.40 -35.10
CA VAL A 181 -6.69 -7.76 -35.03
C VAL A 181 -6.24 -8.09 -33.60
N PHE A 182 -5.63 -7.12 -32.91
CA PHE A 182 -5.22 -7.29 -31.52
C PHE A 182 -6.43 -7.53 -30.59
N LEU A 183 -7.51 -6.76 -30.74
CA LEU A 183 -8.72 -6.93 -29.92
C LEU A 183 -9.45 -8.26 -30.20
N GLU A 184 -9.44 -8.74 -31.44
CA GLU A 184 -9.92 -10.10 -31.76
C GLU A 184 -9.08 -11.17 -31.07
N PHE A 185 -7.74 -11.02 -31.05
CA PHE A 185 -6.87 -11.92 -30.27
C PHE A 185 -7.20 -11.90 -28.78
N ILE A 186 -7.41 -10.74 -28.17
CA ILE A 186 -7.81 -10.63 -26.76
C ILE A 186 -9.12 -11.41 -26.53
N LYS A 187 -10.12 -11.17 -27.39
CA LYS A 187 -11.43 -11.81 -27.29
C LYS A 187 -11.34 -13.33 -27.40
N GLU A 188 -10.50 -13.84 -28.30
CA GLU A 188 -10.27 -15.28 -28.47
C GLU A 188 -9.60 -15.92 -27.26
N LYS A 189 -8.62 -15.24 -26.63
CA LYS A 189 -7.79 -15.83 -25.57
C LYS A 189 -8.32 -15.64 -24.17
N ILE A 190 -8.85 -14.46 -23.84
CA ILE A 190 -9.26 -14.12 -22.46
C ILE A 190 -10.73 -13.66 -22.37
N GLY A 191 -11.46 -13.71 -23.48
CA GLY A 191 -12.88 -13.34 -23.56
C GLY A 191 -13.12 -11.86 -23.87
N SER A 192 -14.39 -11.51 -24.12
CA SER A 192 -14.76 -10.14 -24.53
C SER A 192 -14.84 -9.15 -23.35
N LYS A 193 -15.12 -9.65 -22.14
CA LYS A 193 -15.19 -8.84 -20.92
C LYS A 193 -13.83 -8.78 -20.27
N ILE A 194 -13.22 -7.61 -20.29
CA ILE A 194 -11.85 -7.37 -19.83
C ILE A 194 -11.79 -6.27 -18.78
N VAL A 195 -10.67 -6.25 -18.06
CA VAL A 195 -10.28 -5.20 -17.14
C VAL A 195 -8.96 -4.62 -17.59
N LEU A 196 -8.92 -3.31 -17.83
CA LEU A 196 -7.70 -2.55 -18.07
C LEU A 196 -7.27 -1.91 -16.75
N LYS A 197 -6.05 -2.18 -16.29
CA LYS A 197 -5.49 -1.65 -15.05
C LYS A 197 -4.26 -0.81 -15.38
N TYR A 198 -4.35 0.49 -15.13
CA TYR A 198 -3.19 1.37 -15.20
C TYR A 198 -2.23 1.08 -14.05
N ASP A 199 -0.95 1.05 -14.39
CA ASP A 199 0.12 1.01 -13.42
C ASP A 199 0.25 2.33 -12.66
N CYS A 200 0.82 2.26 -11.47
CA CYS A 200 1.07 3.42 -10.63
C CYS A 200 -0.17 4.24 -10.21
N ILE A 201 -1.38 3.64 -10.25
CA ILE A 201 -2.64 4.25 -9.79
C ILE A 201 -3.31 3.38 -8.72
N GLN A 202 -3.73 3.98 -7.61
CA GLN A 202 -4.35 3.28 -6.47
C GLN A 202 -5.87 3.54 -6.34
N GLU A 203 -6.50 2.88 -5.37
CA GLU A 203 -7.91 3.07 -4.97
C GLU A 203 -8.93 2.78 -6.10
N GLY A 204 -8.55 1.93 -7.05
CA GLY A 204 -9.37 1.61 -8.22
C GLY A 204 -9.43 2.70 -9.28
N LYS A 205 -8.87 3.90 -9.08
CA LYS A 205 -8.97 5.05 -10.01
C LYS A 205 -8.45 4.76 -11.43
N GLY A 206 -7.65 3.72 -11.60
CA GLY A 206 -7.10 3.27 -12.89
C GLY A 206 -7.60 1.90 -13.34
N VAL A 207 -8.71 1.40 -12.78
CA VAL A 207 -9.31 0.10 -13.12
C VAL A 207 -10.55 0.34 -13.97
N ILE A 208 -10.52 -0.13 -15.21
CA ILE A 208 -11.55 0.13 -16.22
C ILE A 208 -12.09 -1.20 -16.73
N PHE A 209 -13.40 -1.41 -16.62
CA PHE A 209 -14.09 -2.59 -17.13
C PHE A 209 -14.65 -2.30 -18.52
N LYS A 210 -14.41 -3.19 -19.49
CA LYS A 210 -14.89 -3.04 -20.87
C LYS A 210 -15.36 -4.36 -21.45
N ASP A 211 -16.37 -4.28 -22.31
CA ASP A 211 -16.81 -5.40 -23.14
C ASP A 211 -16.49 -5.08 -24.60
N ILE A 212 -15.53 -5.81 -25.17
CA ILE A 212 -15.05 -5.63 -26.55
C ILE A 212 -16.20 -5.73 -27.56
N ASN A 213 -17.29 -6.45 -27.23
CA ASN A 213 -18.44 -6.58 -28.12
C ASN A 213 -19.30 -5.30 -28.21
N LYS A 214 -19.13 -4.33 -27.31
CA LYS A 214 -19.86 -3.05 -27.34
C LYS A 214 -19.05 -2.02 -28.13
N THR A 215 -19.67 -1.40 -29.14
CA THR A 215 -19.02 -0.40 -30.02
C THR A 215 -18.35 0.72 -29.24
N ASP A 216 -19.02 1.29 -28.24
CA ASP A 216 -18.46 2.39 -27.44
C ASP A 216 -17.25 1.93 -26.60
N SER A 217 -17.31 0.71 -26.05
CA SER A 217 -16.18 0.13 -25.33
C SER A 217 -14.98 -0.12 -26.25
N PHE A 218 -15.24 -0.63 -27.46
CA PHE A 218 -14.23 -0.88 -28.46
C PHE A 218 -13.45 0.38 -28.85
N GLU A 219 -14.16 1.48 -29.10
CA GLU A 219 -13.53 2.78 -29.43
C GLU A 219 -12.77 3.37 -28.23
N GLN A 220 -13.28 3.23 -27.01
CA GLN A 220 -12.55 3.64 -25.81
C GLN A 220 -11.26 2.83 -25.59
N ILE A 221 -11.28 1.52 -25.83
CA ILE A 221 -10.07 0.68 -25.75
C ILE A 221 -9.06 1.12 -26.81
N LYS A 222 -9.50 1.39 -28.05
CA LYS A 222 -8.65 1.94 -29.11
C LYS A 222 -7.93 3.20 -28.67
N GLU A 223 -8.63 4.14 -28.04
CA GLU A 223 -8.02 5.36 -27.51
C GLU A 223 -6.99 5.08 -26.42
N ILE A 224 -7.32 4.22 -25.43
CA ILE A 224 -6.36 3.83 -24.37
C ILE A 224 -5.07 3.25 -24.97
N LEU A 225 -5.18 2.36 -25.96
CA LEU A 225 -4.04 1.73 -26.62
C LEU A 225 -3.22 2.71 -27.46
N LYS A 226 -3.85 3.75 -28.05
CA LYS A 226 -3.12 4.84 -28.74
C LYS A 226 -2.27 5.64 -27.75
N PHE A 227 -2.84 5.97 -26.59
CA PHE A 227 -2.18 6.80 -25.57
C PHE A 227 -1.12 6.06 -24.75
N ASN A 228 -1.10 4.71 -24.74
CA ASN A 228 -0.02 3.96 -24.07
C ASN A 228 1.38 4.28 -24.65
N LYS A 229 1.46 4.88 -25.85
CA LYS A 229 2.72 5.40 -26.42
C LYS A 229 3.22 6.70 -25.77
N ILE A 230 2.37 7.39 -25.01
CA ILE A 230 2.62 8.75 -24.51
C ILE A 230 2.51 8.73 -22.98
N LYS A 231 3.68 8.77 -22.32
CA LYS A 231 3.88 9.04 -20.88
C LYS A 231 3.32 8.03 -19.88
N GLY A 232 4.16 7.09 -19.43
CA GLY A 232 4.19 6.59 -18.04
C GLY A 232 2.91 5.96 -17.47
N LYS A 233 1.97 5.54 -18.32
CA LYS A 233 0.70 4.90 -17.94
C LYS A 233 0.55 3.57 -18.66
N GLU A 234 1.50 2.70 -18.38
CA GLU A 234 1.46 1.31 -18.84
C GLU A 234 0.18 0.62 -18.35
N VAL A 235 -0.42 -0.21 -19.19
CA VAL A 235 -1.73 -0.84 -18.95
C VAL A 235 -1.61 -2.35 -18.94
N LEU A 236 -2.16 -2.98 -17.89
CA LEU A 236 -2.35 -4.42 -17.81
C LEU A 236 -3.76 -4.75 -18.28
N ILE A 237 -3.92 -5.73 -19.17
CA ILE A 237 -5.23 -6.24 -19.58
C ILE A 237 -5.40 -7.64 -18.98
N THR A 238 -6.48 -7.85 -18.23
CA THR A 238 -6.86 -9.15 -17.66
C THR A 238 -8.31 -9.47 -18.04
N PRO A 239 -8.74 -10.74 -17.99
CA PRO A 239 -10.16 -11.03 -18.06
C PRO A 239 -10.89 -10.39 -16.87
N ALA A 240 -12.17 -10.08 -17.05
CA ALA A 240 -13.06 -9.71 -15.96
C ALA A 240 -13.48 -10.97 -15.20
N TYR A 241 -12.66 -11.36 -14.22
CA TYR A 241 -12.90 -12.55 -13.41
C TYR A 241 -14.22 -12.45 -12.63
N GLU A 242 -14.97 -13.56 -12.63
CA GLU A 242 -16.13 -13.77 -11.76
C GLU A 242 -15.64 -14.09 -10.35
N ILE A 243 -15.56 -13.06 -9.51
CA ILE A 243 -14.98 -13.13 -8.16
C ILE A 243 -16.03 -13.66 -7.18
N GLN A 244 -15.71 -14.76 -6.50
CA GLN A 244 -16.51 -15.26 -5.39
C GLN A 244 -16.21 -14.47 -4.11
N ARG A 245 -14.92 -14.31 -3.80
CA ARG A 245 -14.41 -13.70 -2.55
C ARG A 245 -13.11 -12.98 -2.84
N GLU A 246 -12.93 -11.80 -2.25
CA GLU A 246 -11.65 -11.09 -2.26
C GLU A 246 -11.07 -11.05 -0.84
N TYR A 247 -9.76 -11.13 -0.75
CA TYR A 247 -8.98 -11.20 0.46
C TYR A 247 -7.98 -10.07 0.49
N ARG A 248 -7.87 -9.42 1.64
CA ARG A 248 -6.86 -8.41 1.93
C ARG A 248 -6.10 -8.87 3.18
N CYS A 249 -4.82 -9.18 3.01
CA CYS A 249 -4.00 -9.86 4.01
C CYS A 249 -2.83 -8.98 4.44
N TYR A 250 -2.82 -8.55 5.70
CA TYR A 250 -1.75 -7.74 6.29
C TYR A 250 -0.62 -8.66 6.77
N PHE A 251 0.58 -8.47 6.22
CA PHE A 251 1.71 -9.37 6.41
C PHE A 251 3.02 -8.64 6.68
N THR A 252 3.93 -9.31 7.40
CA THR A 252 5.36 -8.97 7.40
C THR A 252 6.16 -10.18 6.93
N ASN A 253 7.26 -9.94 6.23
CA ASN A 253 8.26 -10.90 5.81
C ASN A 253 9.62 -10.35 6.22
N ASN A 254 9.98 -10.62 7.48
CA ASN A 254 11.18 -10.05 8.10
C ASN A 254 12.00 -11.16 8.78
N ILE A 255 12.96 -10.81 9.64
CA ILE A 255 13.80 -11.82 10.30
C ILE A 255 12.98 -12.87 11.10
N ASN A 256 11.79 -12.49 11.55
CA ASN A 256 10.89 -13.35 12.34
C ASN A 256 10.02 -14.23 11.42
N GLY A 257 10.34 -14.27 10.12
CA GLY A 257 9.65 -15.04 9.11
C GLY A 257 8.48 -14.30 8.46
N LYS A 258 7.75 -15.06 7.64
CA LYS A 258 6.52 -14.64 6.97
C LYS A 258 5.36 -14.79 7.94
N ASN A 259 4.76 -13.67 8.33
CA ASN A 259 3.67 -13.62 9.30
C ASN A 259 2.49 -12.91 8.66
N VAL A 260 1.30 -13.48 8.80
CA VAL A 260 0.03 -12.86 8.42
C VAL A 260 -0.73 -12.58 9.71
N PHE A 261 -1.02 -11.31 9.96
CA PHE A 261 -1.61 -10.89 11.24
C PHE A 261 -3.11 -10.75 11.13
N SER A 262 -3.59 -10.25 9.99
CA SER A 262 -4.96 -9.85 9.84
C SER A 262 -5.44 -10.10 8.40
N ILE A 263 -6.62 -10.69 8.27
CA ILE A 263 -7.26 -10.94 6.99
C ILE A 263 -8.63 -10.26 6.99
N LYS A 264 -8.94 -9.61 5.88
CA LYS A 264 -10.22 -8.99 5.60
C LYS A 264 -10.79 -9.68 4.38
N GLN A 265 -12.07 -9.99 4.43
CA GLN A 265 -12.77 -10.57 3.28
C GLN A 265 -13.75 -9.57 2.72
N ARG A 266 -13.72 -9.34 1.42
CA ARG A 266 -14.72 -8.54 0.72
C ARG A 266 -15.71 -9.46 0.04
N VAL A 267 -16.99 -9.14 0.23
CA VAL A 267 -18.07 -9.64 -0.61
C VAL A 267 -18.63 -8.43 -1.36
N ASN A 268 -18.60 -8.49 -2.69
CA ASN A 268 -19.23 -7.47 -3.51
C ASN A 268 -20.75 -7.61 -3.30
N SER A 269 -21.46 -6.54 -2.96
CA SER A 269 -22.92 -6.62 -2.99
C SER A 269 -23.40 -6.72 -4.43
N ASP A 270 -24.52 -7.38 -4.64
CA ASP A 270 -25.21 -7.33 -5.93
C ASP A 270 -25.46 -5.87 -6.32
N GLN A 271 -25.44 -5.59 -7.62
CA GLN A 271 -25.79 -4.31 -8.26
C GLN A 271 -24.63 -3.31 -8.43
N ILE A 272 -23.91 -3.46 -9.54
CA ILE A 272 -23.70 -2.41 -10.55
C ILE A 272 -23.16 -3.10 -11.81
N ASP A 273 -23.74 -2.81 -12.98
CA ASP A 273 -23.11 -3.19 -14.24
C ASP A 273 -21.86 -2.34 -14.44
N VAL A 274 -20.72 -2.89 -14.03
CA VAL A 274 -19.41 -2.24 -14.11
C VAL A 274 -19.01 -1.91 -15.55
N PHE A 275 -19.59 -2.58 -16.55
CA PHE A 275 -19.29 -2.37 -17.96
C PHE A 275 -20.02 -1.15 -18.55
N GLU A 276 -20.96 -0.55 -17.82
CA GLU A 276 -21.65 0.69 -18.21
C GLU A 276 -20.98 1.96 -17.66
N LYS A 277 -19.90 1.83 -16.87
CA LYS A 277 -19.20 2.97 -16.27
C LYS A 277 -17.89 3.25 -17.00
N GLU A 278 -17.62 4.52 -17.30
CA GLU A 278 -16.35 4.94 -17.91
C GLU A 278 -15.15 4.77 -16.97
N ASN A 279 -15.33 5.06 -15.68
CA ASN A 279 -14.33 4.88 -14.63
C ASN A 279 -14.99 4.30 -13.37
N ILE A 280 -14.33 3.32 -12.75
CA ILE A 280 -14.79 2.72 -11.50
C ILE A 280 -13.81 3.09 -10.39
N GLN A 281 -14.27 3.94 -9.48
CA GLN A 281 -13.69 3.99 -8.14
C GLN A 281 -14.39 2.91 -7.33
N ILE A 282 -13.72 1.79 -7.07
CA ILE A 282 -14.31 0.61 -6.41
C ILE A 282 -15.15 1.04 -5.19
N TYR A 283 -14.59 1.87 -4.30
CA TYR A 283 -15.27 2.35 -3.10
C TYR A 283 -16.47 3.29 -3.32
N LYS A 284 -16.57 3.95 -4.48
CA LYS A 284 -17.71 4.85 -4.81
C LYS A 284 -18.73 4.19 -5.72
N ASN A 285 -18.29 3.22 -6.52
CA ASN A 285 -19.05 2.68 -7.64
C ASN A 285 -19.42 1.22 -7.47
N ILE A 286 -18.88 0.53 -6.47
CA ILE A 286 -19.26 -0.82 -6.06
C ILE A 286 -19.54 -0.72 -4.57
N SER A 287 -20.76 -1.05 -4.16
CA SER A 287 -21.06 -1.18 -2.73
C SER A 287 -20.29 -2.41 -2.23
N VAL A 288 -19.27 -2.15 -1.40
CA VAL A 288 -18.38 -3.17 -0.87
C VAL A 288 -18.66 -3.36 0.60
N LYS A 289 -18.84 -4.63 1.01
CA LYS A 289 -18.86 -4.98 2.42
C LYS A 289 -17.61 -5.77 2.76
N TRP A 290 -16.79 -5.18 3.62
CA TRP A 290 -15.69 -5.89 4.24
C TRP A 290 -16.19 -6.64 5.47
N HIS A 291 -15.65 -7.82 5.67
CA HIS A 291 -15.93 -8.72 6.78
C HIS A 291 -14.64 -9.02 7.52
N GLU A 292 -14.76 -9.05 8.84
CA GLU A 292 -13.71 -9.56 9.70
C GLU A 292 -13.54 -11.07 9.46
N VAL A 293 -12.28 -11.52 9.37
CA VAL A 293 -11.93 -12.93 9.35
C VAL A 293 -11.24 -13.25 10.68
N LYS A 294 -11.88 -14.10 11.51
CA LYS A 294 -11.34 -14.50 12.82
C LYS A 294 -10.09 -15.36 12.66
N TYR A 295 -9.11 -15.15 13.52
CA TYR A 295 -7.77 -15.76 13.41
C TYR A 295 -7.81 -17.29 13.38
N ASN A 296 -8.71 -17.90 14.16
CA ASN A 296 -8.86 -19.36 14.25
C ASN A 296 -9.73 -19.99 13.14
N SER A 297 -10.28 -19.18 12.22
CA SER A 297 -11.18 -19.66 11.17
C SER A 297 -10.42 -20.34 10.03
N ASP A 298 -11.09 -21.25 9.32
CA ASP A 298 -10.50 -21.89 8.14
C ASP A 298 -10.28 -20.90 6.98
N ILE A 299 -11.08 -19.83 6.94
CA ILE A 299 -10.89 -18.72 6.00
C ILE A 299 -9.54 -18.02 6.27
N PHE A 300 -9.19 -17.84 7.55
CA PHE A 300 -7.89 -17.27 7.91
C PHE A 300 -6.76 -18.18 7.49
N LYS A 301 -6.80 -19.47 7.87
CA LYS A 301 -5.76 -20.46 7.52
C LYS A 301 -5.56 -20.56 6.01
N PHE A 302 -6.66 -20.53 5.25
CA PHE A 302 -6.62 -20.49 3.79
C PHE A 302 -5.90 -19.24 3.28
N GLY A 303 -6.34 -18.05 3.69
CA GLY A 303 -5.72 -16.81 3.22
C GLY A 303 -4.28 -16.64 3.67
N GLU A 304 -3.95 -17.10 4.88
CA GLU A 304 -2.58 -17.14 5.39
C GLU A 304 -1.69 -18.03 4.53
N LYS A 305 -2.13 -19.25 4.22
CA LYS A 305 -1.38 -20.19 3.38
C LYS A 305 -1.06 -19.57 2.01
N ILE A 306 -2.08 -19.10 1.31
CA ILE A 306 -1.93 -18.50 -0.03
C ILE A 306 -1.00 -17.28 0.01
N THR A 307 -1.16 -16.43 1.02
CA THR A 307 -0.29 -15.26 1.20
C THR A 307 1.16 -15.68 1.40
N LYS A 308 1.43 -16.66 2.26
CA LYS A 308 2.79 -17.14 2.54
C LYS A 308 3.45 -17.79 1.32
N GLU A 309 2.68 -18.53 0.51
CA GLU A 309 3.15 -19.12 -0.75
C GLU A 309 3.54 -18.02 -1.76
N MET A 310 2.73 -16.98 -1.93
CA MET A 310 3.09 -15.84 -2.79
C MET A 310 4.34 -15.11 -2.29
N LEU A 311 4.49 -14.92 -0.97
CA LEU A 311 5.65 -14.29 -0.34
C LEU A 311 6.95 -15.10 -0.45
N GLU A 312 6.93 -16.34 -0.95
CA GLU A 312 8.15 -17.07 -1.33
C GLU A 312 8.85 -16.46 -2.53
N PHE A 313 8.12 -15.73 -3.37
CA PHE A 313 8.62 -15.21 -4.64
C PHE A 313 8.78 -13.69 -4.64
N MET A 314 8.23 -13.00 -3.64
CA MET A 314 8.22 -11.54 -3.57
C MET A 314 9.24 -10.99 -2.57
N SER A 315 9.77 -9.79 -2.85
CA SER A 315 10.76 -9.09 -2.02
C SER A 315 10.17 -8.06 -1.04
N TYR A 316 8.85 -8.06 -0.83
CA TYR A 316 8.19 -7.19 0.15
C TYR A 316 8.50 -7.60 1.58
N ASP A 317 8.94 -6.65 2.40
CA ASP A 317 9.19 -6.87 3.84
C ASP A 317 7.90 -6.72 4.67
N THR A 318 6.95 -5.93 4.18
CA THR A 318 5.64 -5.74 4.79
C THR A 318 4.63 -5.23 3.78
N GLY A 319 3.34 -5.41 4.07
CA GLY A 319 2.30 -4.74 3.35
C GLY A 319 0.96 -5.44 3.47
N CYS A 320 0.14 -5.17 2.48
CA CYS A 320 -1.20 -5.70 2.37
C CYS A 320 -1.36 -6.37 1.01
N LEU A 321 -1.37 -7.70 0.99
CA LEU A 321 -1.52 -8.49 -0.22
C LEU A 321 -3.01 -8.68 -0.52
N GLU A 322 -3.41 -8.34 -1.74
CA GLU A 322 -4.78 -8.49 -2.22
C GLU A 322 -4.86 -9.57 -3.30
N PHE A 323 -5.77 -10.52 -3.12
CA PHE A 323 -6.09 -11.56 -4.08
C PHE A 323 -7.57 -11.95 -4.01
N ALA A 324 -8.06 -12.61 -5.04
CA ALA A 324 -9.41 -13.14 -5.08
C ALA A 324 -9.42 -14.65 -5.33
N GLN A 325 -10.48 -15.29 -4.86
CA GLN A 325 -10.92 -16.59 -5.31
C GLN A 325 -12.08 -16.39 -6.29
N THR A 326 -11.95 -16.97 -7.47
CA THR A 326 -13.00 -16.93 -8.51
C THR A 326 -14.05 -18.01 -8.27
N ASN A 327 -15.19 -17.92 -8.98
CA ASN A 327 -16.26 -18.92 -8.91
C ASN A 327 -15.81 -20.33 -9.33
N ASP A 328 -14.76 -20.45 -10.16
CA ASP A 328 -14.12 -21.71 -10.55
C ASP A 328 -12.94 -22.10 -9.62
N ASN A 329 -12.84 -21.48 -8.44
CA ASN A 329 -11.83 -21.73 -7.40
C ASN A 329 -10.37 -21.39 -7.78
N LYS A 330 -10.15 -20.59 -8.82
CA LYS A 330 -8.80 -20.08 -9.13
C LYS A 330 -8.42 -18.95 -8.18
N ILE A 331 -7.12 -18.84 -7.91
CA ILE A 331 -6.54 -17.71 -7.18
C ILE A 331 -6.07 -16.67 -8.19
N VAL A 332 -6.46 -15.42 -7.97
CA VAL A 332 -6.06 -14.29 -8.81
C VAL A 332 -5.51 -13.18 -7.93
N PHE A 333 -4.21 -12.94 -8.05
CA PHE A 333 -3.47 -11.86 -7.43
C PHE A 333 -3.88 -10.52 -8.05
N PHE A 334 -4.09 -9.52 -7.20
CA PHE A 334 -4.43 -8.16 -7.63
C PHE A 334 -3.28 -7.19 -7.44
N GLU A 335 -2.83 -7.01 -6.20
CA GLU A 335 -1.74 -6.10 -5.89
C GLU A 335 -1.16 -6.37 -4.49
N VAL A 336 0.03 -5.82 -4.24
CA VAL A 336 0.53 -5.60 -2.88
C VAL A 336 0.54 -4.11 -2.64
N ASN A 337 -0.26 -3.67 -1.66
CA ASN A 337 -0.17 -2.31 -1.15
C ASN A 337 0.80 -2.28 0.04
N GLN A 338 2.02 -1.84 -0.25
CA GLN A 338 3.17 -1.83 0.65
C GLN A 338 2.88 -1.11 1.99
N MET A 339 2.05 -0.08 1.96
CA MET A 339 1.68 0.71 3.13
C MET A 339 0.17 0.95 3.12
N ALA A 340 -0.63 -0.11 2.97
CA ALA A 340 -2.09 0.03 3.02
C ALA A 340 -2.53 0.69 4.33
N GLY A 341 -3.55 1.53 4.25
CA GLY A 341 -4.20 2.04 5.46
C GLY A 341 -4.78 0.89 6.29
N PRO A 342 -4.85 1.04 7.61
CA PRO A 342 -5.44 0.02 8.46
C PRO A 342 -6.95 -0.07 8.19
N LEU A 343 -7.49 -1.30 8.18
CA LEU A 343 -8.93 -1.57 8.12
C LEU A 343 -9.35 -2.39 9.34
N PRO A 344 -9.22 -1.87 10.57
CA PRO A 344 -9.47 -2.65 11.77
C PRO A 344 -10.96 -2.95 11.94
N PHE A 345 -11.27 -4.14 12.46
CA PHE A 345 -12.56 -4.47 13.09
C PHE A 345 -12.43 -4.40 14.61
N GLU A 346 -13.54 -4.20 15.30
CA GLU A 346 -13.56 -4.16 16.76
C GLU A 346 -13.24 -5.54 17.37
N GLY A 347 -12.51 -5.55 18.50
CA GLY A 347 -12.14 -6.77 19.22
C GLY A 347 -10.78 -7.32 18.83
N GLU A 348 -10.70 -8.60 18.50
CA GLU A 348 -9.45 -9.32 18.23
C GLU A 348 -8.61 -8.68 17.12
N ASP A 349 -9.26 -8.08 16.12
CA ASP A 349 -8.58 -7.56 14.96
C ASP A 349 -7.75 -6.29 15.23
N THR A 350 -8.15 -5.42 16.17
CA THR A 350 -7.30 -4.28 16.58
C THR A 350 -6.01 -4.75 17.24
N LEU A 351 -6.07 -5.84 18.03
CA LEU A 351 -4.88 -6.46 18.61
C LEU A 351 -3.96 -7.01 17.52
N ASN A 352 -4.52 -7.67 16.51
CA ASN A 352 -3.76 -8.21 15.40
C ASN A 352 -3.14 -7.12 14.52
N MET A 353 -3.88 -6.03 14.25
CA MET A 353 -3.34 -4.86 13.56
C MET A 353 -2.21 -4.18 14.36
N THR A 354 -2.32 -4.14 15.69
CA THR A 354 -1.23 -3.64 16.55
C THR A 354 0.02 -4.51 16.40
N LYS A 355 -0.12 -5.84 16.46
CA LYS A 355 1.00 -6.79 16.26
C LYS A 355 1.64 -6.64 14.88
N TYR A 356 0.84 -6.41 13.84
CA TYR A 356 1.33 -6.12 12.50
C TYR A 356 2.27 -4.90 12.48
N TYR A 357 1.81 -3.75 12.99
CA TYR A 357 2.64 -2.55 13.03
C TYR A 357 3.87 -2.70 13.94
N PHE A 358 3.73 -3.38 15.08
CA PHE A 358 4.86 -3.61 15.98
C PHE A 358 5.91 -4.53 15.35
N SER A 359 5.49 -5.53 14.55
CA SER A 359 6.42 -6.36 13.77
C SER A 359 7.22 -5.55 12.75
N ILE A 360 6.60 -4.54 12.13
CA ILE A 360 7.31 -3.59 11.25
C ILE A 360 8.34 -2.77 12.05
N PHE A 361 7.93 -2.26 13.22
CA PHE A 361 8.81 -1.46 14.07
C PHE A 361 9.96 -2.28 14.67
N ASP A 362 9.75 -3.57 14.97
CA ASP A 362 10.83 -4.46 15.40
C ASP A 362 11.93 -4.56 14.33
N GLU A 363 11.58 -4.57 13.04
CA GLU A 363 12.58 -4.54 11.96
C GLU A 363 13.29 -3.19 11.87
N MET A 364 12.52 -2.10 11.92
CA MET A 364 13.06 -0.74 11.80
C MET A 364 14.08 -0.41 12.89
N PHE A 365 13.83 -0.86 14.13
CA PHE A 365 14.61 -0.51 15.33
C PHE A 365 15.68 -1.54 15.73
N LYS A 366 15.92 -2.57 14.90
CA LYS A 366 17.16 -3.35 14.98
C LYS A 366 18.37 -2.48 14.67
#